data_AF-A0A0D3KHY7-F1
#
_entry.id   AF-A0A0D3KHY7-F1
#
_cell.length_a   1.000
_cell.length_b   1.000
_cell.length_c   1.000
_cell.angle_alpha   90.00
_cell.angle_beta   90.00
_cell.angle_gamma   90.00
#
_symmetry.space_group_name_H-M   'P 1'
#
loop_
_entity.id
_entity.type
_entity.pdbx_description
1 polymer ?
#
loop_
_entity_poly.entity_id
_entity_poly.type
_entity_poly.pdbx_seq_one_letter_code
_entity_poly.pdbx_strand_id
1 'polypeptide(L)'
;MPGGSQNEDSIGLAARFTKLQDLSDADKVLIERLQRQQEDLTRKNEELQVAADVRQAELDRVREQLSSSERQRGRVDSQLEAMQSRFRRSESDLAARVSEAERHEEAAAGAKALAVSEKSRADGAERRAQDAERRASGAERRVEGAEASSAAATAAARQAGSLAAKEVAALSGRCSELERRLCQAEAAAREASQAEFSRMTDAISGLEGRARASEAAAAQAGKVAAKEIAQLQDEIEQLKDELRQECDQAERALARVAEGQNAAAHEAEAVRMVAAEEAANAKREASRERERAAAAVEAAGAAAARAGALAAEEIAELRKDKAAAERLAETAQQEAQMARQEAARLRDSKDALERANAEATDRRSKAEEARVVAVAALERRLGAAETELRRERGMAEAAKVQSEKLSGELSELRSQMLAQRERAEAEAVAAASDLQARNAGLEAREAQLATALGQALKAEEAMEACLTCMACLNILREPTSCVPCGHSWCAQCLADAGGACPECHSAGSGAAAPLTIYPSVTVPSLASLAANFEFQKRSLASLAEAAASKARGSARLAA
;
A
#
# COMPACT_ATOMS: atom_id res chain seq x y z
N MET A 1 -72.34 -82.39 -30.97
CA MET A 1 -72.56 -81.49 -29.82
C MET A 1 -72.63 -82.34 -28.57
N PRO A 2 -72.04 -81.96 -27.43
CA PRO A 2 -71.42 -80.66 -27.12
C PRO A 2 -69.88 -80.68 -27.27
N GLY A 3 -69.25 -79.57 -26.88
CA GLY A 3 -67.82 -79.43 -26.60
C GLY A 3 -67.60 -78.19 -25.71
N GLY A 4 -66.39 -78.04 -25.15
CA GLY A 4 -65.98 -76.86 -24.38
C GLY A 4 -66.17 -76.97 -22.86
N SER A 5 -65.05 -77.05 -22.12
CA SER A 5 -64.94 -76.71 -20.69
C SER A 5 -63.49 -76.68 -20.20
N GLN A 6 -62.59 -77.49 -20.78
CA GLN A 6 -61.20 -77.73 -20.32
C GLN A 6 -60.21 -76.55 -20.51
N ASN A 7 -60.65 -75.29 -20.49
CA ASN A 7 -59.78 -74.13 -20.80
C ASN A 7 -59.64 -73.09 -19.68
N GLU A 8 -60.28 -73.27 -18.53
CA GLU A 8 -60.31 -72.24 -17.47
C GLU A 8 -59.13 -72.34 -16.48
N ASP A 9 -58.75 -73.55 -16.05
CA ASP A 9 -57.66 -73.73 -15.06
C ASP A 9 -56.27 -73.27 -15.58
N SER A 10 -56.02 -73.39 -16.88
CA SER A 10 -54.78 -72.92 -17.52
C SER A 10 -54.63 -71.39 -17.45
N ILE A 11 -55.75 -70.66 -17.43
CA ILE A 11 -55.76 -69.18 -17.39
C ILE A 11 -55.37 -68.69 -16.00
N GLY A 12 -55.83 -69.35 -14.93
CA GLY A 12 -55.55 -68.95 -13.54
C GLY A 12 -54.06 -69.04 -13.17
N LEU A 13 -53.33 -70.03 -13.70
CA LEU A 13 -51.91 -70.21 -13.43
C LEU A 13 -51.05 -69.23 -14.24
N ALA A 14 -51.41 -68.96 -15.49
CA ALA A 14 -50.81 -67.89 -16.29
C ALA A 14 -50.98 -66.50 -15.63
N ALA A 15 -52.19 -66.19 -15.15
CA ALA A 15 -52.51 -64.93 -14.46
C ALA A 15 -51.79 -64.76 -13.10
N ARG A 16 -51.44 -65.86 -12.42
CA ARG A 16 -50.57 -65.83 -11.22
C ARG A 16 -49.10 -65.61 -11.58
N PHE A 17 -48.63 -66.18 -12.68
CA PHE A 17 -47.25 -66.01 -13.13
C PHE A 17 -46.97 -64.58 -13.63
N THR A 18 -47.86 -64.00 -14.45
CA THR A 18 -47.77 -62.58 -14.82
C THR A 18 -47.75 -61.68 -13.59
N LYS A 19 -48.60 -61.94 -12.58
CA LYS A 19 -48.65 -61.09 -11.39
C LYS A 19 -47.39 -61.14 -10.51
N LEU A 20 -46.62 -62.24 -10.54
CA LEU A 20 -45.28 -62.30 -9.92
C LEU A 20 -44.23 -61.59 -10.79
N GLN A 21 -44.38 -61.64 -12.12
CA GLN A 21 -43.52 -60.93 -13.06
C GLN A 21 -43.74 -59.40 -12.96
N ASP A 22 -44.99 -58.94 -12.87
CA ASP A 22 -45.38 -57.55 -12.60
C ASP A 22 -44.74 -57.02 -11.30
N LEU A 23 -44.69 -57.85 -10.24
CA LEU A 23 -44.03 -57.50 -8.98
C LEU A 23 -42.50 -57.45 -9.13
N SER A 24 -41.89 -58.43 -9.82
CA SER A 24 -40.45 -58.42 -10.08
C SER A 24 -40.02 -57.21 -10.93
N ASP A 25 -40.86 -56.77 -11.87
CA ASP A 25 -40.59 -55.60 -12.70
C ASP A 25 -40.89 -54.29 -11.95
N ALA A 26 -41.87 -54.28 -11.04
CA ALA A 26 -42.07 -53.16 -10.10
C ALA A 26 -40.89 -52.97 -9.13
N ASP A 27 -40.31 -54.06 -8.60
CA ASP A 27 -39.11 -53.99 -7.76
C ASP A 27 -37.87 -53.55 -8.55
N LYS A 28 -37.70 -53.98 -9.82
CA LYS A 28 -36.66 -53.42 -10.71
C LYS A 28 -36.85 -51.91 -10.89
N VAL A 29 -38.07 -51.45 -11.18
CA VAL A 29 -38.38 -50.02 -11.34
C VAL A 29 -38.11 -49.23 -10.04
N LEU A 30 -38.30 -49.83 -8.87
CA LEU A 30 -37.94 -49.23 -7.59
C LEU A 30 -36.42 -49.17 -7.38
N ILE A 31 -35.70 -50.25 -7.69
CA ILE A 31 -34.23 -50.31 -7.61
C ILE A 31 -33.60 -49.29 -8.57
N GLU A 32 -34.03 -49.25 -9.83
CA GLU A 32 -33.58 -48.24 -10.81
C GLU A 32 -33.89 -46.82 -10.35
N ARG A 33 -35.05 -46.58 -9.72
CA ARG A 33 -35.37 -45.26 -9.16
C ARG A 33 -34.42 -44.89 -8.02
N LEU A 34 -34.14 -45.81 -7.11
CA LEU A 34 -33.22 -45.57 -5.98
C LEU A 34 -31.77 -45.37 -6.47
N GLN A 35 -31.32 -46.13 -7.46
CA GLN A 35 -30.02 -45.95 -8.10
C GLN A 35 -29.91 -44.56 -8.74
N ARG A 36 -30.90 -44.15 -9.56
CA ARG A 36 -30.92 -42.80 -10.16
C ARG A 36 -30.97 -41.69 -9.10
N GLN A 37 -31.70 -41.88 -7.99
CA GLN A 37 -31.69 -40.93 -6.87
C GLN A 37 -30.33 -40.87 -6.15
N GLN A 38 -29.64 -42.00 -6.02
CA GLN A 38 -28.29 -42.05 -5.46
C GLN A 38 -27.29 -41.34 -6.39
N GLU A 39 -27.35 -41.61 -7.70
CA GLU A 39 -26.56 -40.95 -8.74
C GLU A 39 -26.76 -39.43 -8.74
N ASP A 40 -28.02 -38.96 -8.75
CA ASP A 40 -28.38 -37.53 -8.63
C ASP A 40 -27.84 -36.88 -7.33
N LEU A 41 -27.81 -37.63 -6.22
CA LEU A 41 -27.27 -37.13 -4.95
C LEU A 41 -25.74 -37.04 -4.97
N THR A 42 -25.03 -38.03 -5.52
CA THR A 42 -23.58 -37.91 -5.74
C THR A 42 -23.26 -36.74 -6.65
N ARG A 43 -23.99 -36.59 -7.77
CA ARG A 43 -23.78 -35.50 -8.73
C ARG A 43 -24.00 -34.13 -8.10
N LYS A 44 -25.06 -33.95 -7.30
CA LYS A 44 -25.28 -32.71 -6.53
C LYS A 44 -24.18 -32.44 -5.51
N ASN A 45 -23.61 -33.49 -4.90
CA ASN A 45 -22.51 -33.33 -3.96
C ASN A 45 -21.21 -32.90 -4.68
N GLU A 46 -20.94 -33.46 -5.86
CA GLU A 46 -19.85 -33.01 -6.75
C GLU A 46 -20.06 -31.56 -7.22
N GLU A 47 -21.28 -31.19 -7.62
CA GLU A 47 -21.63 -29.81 -8.00
C GLU A 47 -21.44 -28.83 -6.83
N LEU A 48 -21.82 -29.21 -5.61
CA LEU A 48 -21.60 -28.42 -4.40
C LEU A 48 -20.11 -28.32 -4.02
N GLN A 49 -19.34 -29.40 -4.19
CA GLN A 49 -17.89 -29.41 -3.96
C GLN A 49 -17.19 -28.44 -4.93
N VAL A 50 -17.49 -28.52 -6.23
CA VAL A 50 -16.96 -27.59 -7.25
C VAL A 50 -17.38 -26.15 -6.96
N ALA A 51 -18.63 -25.90 -6.51
CA ALA A 51 -19.09 -24.57 -6.13
C ALA A 51 -18.38 -24.03 -4.86
N ALA A 52 -17.97 -24.90 -3.94
CA ALA A 52 -17.16 -24.53 -2.78
C ALA A 52 -15.72 -24.18 -3.19
N ASP A 53 -15.10 -25.00 -4.05
CA ASP A 53 -13.73 -24.77 -4.54
C ASP A 53 -13.63 -23.48 -5.37
N VAL A 54 -14.63 -23.18 -6.20
CA VAL A 54 -14.73 -21.90 -6.93
C VAL A 54 -14.81 -20.71 -5.97
N ARG A 55 -15.68 -20.78 -4.94
CA ARG A 55 -15.79 -19.72 -3.92
C ARG A 55 -14.50 -19.55 -3.10
N GLN A 56 -13.78 -20.63 -2.83
CA GLN A 56 -12.48 -20.55 -2.15
C GLN A 56 -11.45 -19.82 -3.03
N ALA A 57 -11.38 -20.15 -4.32
CA ALA A 57 -10.51 -19.44 -5.27
C ALA A 57 -10.88 -17.96 -5.45
N GLU A 58 -12.16 -17.59 -5.35
CA GLU A 58 -12.61 -16.19 -5.32
C GLU A 58 -12.14 -15.46 -4.05
N LEU A 59 -12.27 -16.08 -2.88
CA LEU A 59 -11.80 -15.52 -1.61
C LEU A 59 -10.27 -15.29 -1.61
N ASP A 60 -9.50 -16.21 -2.19
CA ASP A 60 -8.05 -16.07 -2.27
C ASP A 60 -7.60 -15.00 -3.27
N ARG A 61 -8.31 -14.82 -4.39
CA ARG A 61 -8.12 -13.64 -5.27
C ARG A 61 -8.40 -12.32 -4.55
N VAL A 62 -9.46 -12.25 -3.74
CA VAL A 62 -9.79 -11.05 -2.94
C VAL A 62 -8.73 -10.77 -1.88
N ARG A 63 -8.18 -11.81 -1.23
CA ARG A 63 -7.03 -11.69 -0.30
C ARG A 63 -5.78 -11.16 -1.00
N GLU A 64 -5.46 -11.67 -2.19
CA GLU A 64 -4.31 -11.22 -2.96
C GLU A 64 -4.47 -9.75 -3.39
N GLN A 65 -5.65 -9.37 -3.90
CA GLN A 65 -5.99 -7.98 -4.22
C GLN A 65 -5.84 -7.05 -3.02
N LEU A 66 -6.34 -7.44 -1.83
CA LEU A 66 -6.17 -6.66 -0.60
C LEU A 66 -4.69 -6.46 -0.27
N SER A 67 -3.89 -7.53 -0.29
CA SER A 67 -2.44 -7.46 -0.02
C SER A 67 -1.67 -6.62 -1.04
N SER A 68 -2.17 -6.50 -2.28
CA SER A 68 -1.58 -5.65 -3.32
C SER A 68 -1.91 -4.17 -3.09
N SER A 69 -3.13 -3.88 -2.63
CA SER A 69 -3.60 -2.55 -2.25
C SER A 69 -2.85 -2.05 -1.00
N GLU A 70 -2.66 -2.88 0.01
CA GLU A 70 -1.83 -2.57 1.19
C GLU A 70 -0.37 -2.28 0.80
N ARG A 71 0.22 -3.09 -0.08
CA ARG A 71 1.56 -2.86 -0.66
C ARG A 71 1.63 -1.64 -1.59
N GLN A 72 0.50 -1.12 -2.09
CA GLN A 72 0.45 0.13 -2.84
C GLN A 72 0.32 1.33 -1.89
N ARG A 73 -0.54 1.22 -0.86
CA ARG A 73 -0.69 2.22 0.20
C ARG A 73 0.63 2.49 0.92
N GLY A 74 1.33 1.44 1.38
CA GLY A 74 2.64 1.61 2.04
C GLY A 74 3.70 2.29 1.18
N ARG A 75 3.61 2.16 -0.16
CA ARG A 75 4.47 2.90 -1.10
C ARG A 75 4.09 4.38 -1.20
N VAL A 76 2.79 4.71 -1.19
CA VAL A 76 2.31 6.10 -1.13
C VAL A 76 2.68 6.76 0.20
N ASP A 77 2.50 6.07 1.32
CA ASP A 77 2.87 6.56 2.66
C ASP A 77 4.39 6.83 2.73
N SER A 78 5.22 5.91 2.22
CA SER A 78 6.69 6.10 2.09
C SER A 78 7.07 7.30 1.20
N GLN A 79 6.33 7.52 0.10
CA GLN A 79 6.54 8.70 -0.75
C GLN A 79 6.15 10.00 -0.02
N LEU A 80 5.06 9.98 0.76
CA LEU A 80 4.60 11.12 1.55
C LEU A 80 5.65 11.51 2.61
N GLU A 81 6.21 10.54 3.34
CA GLU A 81 7.29 10.77 4.31
C GLU A 81 8.56 11.32 3.64
N ALA A 82 8.91 10.82 2.45
CA ALA A 82 10.02 11.34 1.65
C ALA A 82 9.77 12.78 1.19
N MET A 83 8.53 13.14 0.80
CA MET A 83 8.17 14.53 0.47
C MET A 83 8.21 15.44 1.68
N GLN A 84 7.64 15.04 2.82
CA GLN A 84 7.71 15.81 4.07
C GLN A 84 9.16 16.02 4.53
N SER A 85 10.02 15.00 4.38
CA SER A 85 11.45 15.09 4.68
C SER A 85 12.20 16.06 3.77
N ARG A 86 11.84 16.14 2.48
CA ARG A 86 12.36 17.16 1.55
C ARG A 86 11.85 18.55 1.91
N PHE A 87 10.58 18.68 2.31
CA PHE A 87 9.99 19.96 2.71
C PHE A 87 10.70 20.53 3.94
N ARG A 88 10.84 19.75 5.02
CA ARG A 88 11.56 20.17 6.25
C ARG A 88 13.02 20.57 5.98
N ARG A 89 13.70 19.92 5.04
CA ARG A 89 15.05 20.34 4.60
C ARG A 89 15.00 21.69 3.89
N SER A 90 14.11 21.86 2.90
CA SER A 90 13.94 23.12 2.19
C SER A 90 13.53 24.28 3.10
N GLU A 91 12.76 24.01 4.16
CA GLU A 91 12.36 24.95 5.21
C GLU A 91 13.56 25.36 6.06
N SER A 92 14.40 24.40 6.48
CA SER A 92 15.67 24.65 7.16
C SER A 92 16.67 25.44 6.29
N ASP A 93 16.77 25.11 5.00
CA ASP A 93 17.64 25.81 4.04
C ASP A 93 17.16 27.26 3.80
N LEU A 94 15.84 27.49 3.79
CA LEU A 94 15.26 28.83 3.72
C LEU A 94 15.52 29.63 4.99
N ALA A 95 15.31 29.04 6.17
CA ALA A 95 15.60 29.69 7.45
C ALA A 95 17.08 30.09 7.57
N ALA A 96 18.01 29.20 7.18
CA ALA A 96 19.44 29.50 7.15
C ALA A 96 19.77 30.69 6.23
N ARG A 97 19.18 30.75 5.04
CA ARG A 97 19.35 31.86 4.08
C ARG A 97 18.75 33.17 4.56
N VAL A 98 17.63 33.14 5.28
CA VAL A 98 17.07 34.35 5.91
C VAL A 98 18.04 34.90 6.95
N SER A 99 18.54 34.06 7.87
CA SER A 99 19.51 34.50 8.87
C SER A 99 20.92 34.81 8.35
N GLU A 100 21.25 34.41 7.12
CA GLU A 100 22.43 34.90 6.40
C GLU A 100 22.18 36.30 5.80
N ALA A 101 21.00 36.52 5.20
CA ALA A 101 20.58 37.82 4.67
C ALA A 101 20.45 38.89 5.78
N GLU A 102 19.90 38.52 6.95
CA GLU A 102 19.80 39.40 8.13
C GLU A 102 21.18 39.92 8.56
N ARG A 103 22.18 39.03 8.67
CA ARG A 103 23.58 39.41 8.99
C ARG A 103 24.19 40.31 7.93
N HIS A 104 23.87 40.10 6.65
CA HIS A 104 24.32 40.98 5.57
C HIS A 104 23.68 42.37 5.65
N GLU A 105 22.41 42.48 6.06
CA GLU A 105 21.76 43.78 6.27
C GLU A 105 22.30 44.50 7.52
N GLU A 106 22.56 43.79 8.63
CA GLU A 106 23.26 44.34 9.80
C GLU A 106 24.67 44.85 9.45
N ALA A 107 25.45 44.07 8.70
CA ALA A 107 26.78 44.47 8.24
C ALA A 107 26.74 45.69 7.32
N ALA A 108 25.74 45.77 6.41
CA ALA A 108 25.53 46.92 5.55
C ALA A 108 25.09 48.17 6.34
N ALA A 109 24.27 48.01 7.39
CA ALA A 109 23.91 49.09 8.31
C ALA A 109 25.13 49.62 9.09
N GLY A 110 25.99 48.72 9.57
CA GLY A 110 27.26 49.07 10.22
C GLY A 110 28.22 49.84 9.29
N ALA A 111 28.41 49.36 8.06
CA ALA A 111 29.21 50.04 7.04
C ALA A 111 28.65 51.44 6.70
N LYS A 112 27.32 51.57 6.62
CA LYS A 112 26.64 52.86 6.41
C LYS A 112 26.84 53.83 7.58
N ALA A 113 26.84 53.34 8.82
CA ALA A 113 27.11 54.17 10.00
C ALA A 113 28.55 54.70 10.02
N LEU A 114 29.53 53.86 9.64
CA LEU A 114 30.92 54.27 9.47
C LEU A 114 31.06 55.34 8.37
N ALA A 115 30.48 55.13 7.19
CA ALA A 115 30.52 56.09 6.09
C ALA A 115 29.88 57.45 6.46
N VAL A 116 28.82 57.46 7.27
CA VAL A 116 28.22 58.71 7.80
C VAL A 116 29.15 59.39 8.81
N SER A 117 29.86 58.63 9.65
CA SER A 117 30.86 59.17 10.58
C SER A 117 32.06 59.79 9.86
N GLU A 118 32.58 59.11 8.84
CA GLU A 118 33.68 59.61 8.00
C GLU A 118 33.26 60.82 7.17
N LYS A 119 32.05 60.81 6.58
CA LYS A 119 31.50 62.01 5.94
C LYS A 119 31.35 63.17 6.93
N SER A 120 30.88 62.93 8.16
CA SER A 120 30.80 63.99 9.17
C SER A 120 32.18 64.58 9.53
N ARG A 121 33.23 63.75 9.57
CA ARG A 121 34.61 64.20 9.74
C ARG A 121 35.12 65.00 8.54
N ALA A 122 34.81 64.56 7.31
CA ALA A 122 35.16 65.24 6.07
C ALA A 122 34.43 66.60 5.94
N ASP A 123 33.11 66.64 6.13
CA ASP A 123 32.30 67.86 6.19
C ASP A 123 32.81 68.83 7.28
N GLY A 124 33.31 68.29 8.40
CA GLY A 124 33.93 69.08 9.47
C GLY A 124 35.30 69.63 9.09
N ALA A 125 36.10 68.91 8.30
CA ALA A 125 37.36 69.40 7.74
C ALA A 125 37.12 70.43 6.63
N GLU A 126 36.17 70.19 5.74
CA GLU A 126 35.78 71.12 4.67
C GLU A 126 35.26 72.43 5.26
N ARG A 127 34.46 72.40 6.34
CA ARG A 127 34.07 73.62 7.07
C ARG A 127 35.27 74.38 7.65
N ARG A 128 36.24 73.69 8.28
CA ARG A 128 37.46 74.33 8.80
C ARG A 128 38.29 74.97 7.68
N ALA A 129 38.38 74.33 6.52
CA ALA A 129 39.04 74.88 5.34
C ALA A 129 38.28 76.09 4.79
N GLN A 130 36.96 75.98 4.56
CA GLN A 130 36.11 77.09 4.12
C GLN A 130 36.10 78.26 5.12
N ASP A 131 36.28 78.01 6.42
CA ASP A 131 36.35 79.07 7.43
C ASP A 131 37.75 79.68 7.57
N ALA A 132 38.81 79.02 7.08
CA ALA A 132 40.09 79.65 6.81
C ALA A 132 40.05 80.48 5.51
N GLU A 133 39.42 79.94 4.46
CA GLU A 133 39.19 80.62 3.17
C GLU A 133 38.27 81.84 3.33
N ARG A 134 37.20 81.76 4.13
CA ARG A 134 36.37 82.92 4.52
C ARG A 134 37.15 83.98 5.31
N ARG A 135 38.21 83.61 6.03
CA ARG A 135 39.11 84.57 6.69
C ARG A 135 40.08 85.22 5.69
N ALA A 136 40.56 84.48 4.69
CA ALA A 136 41.37 85.02 3.59
C ALA A 136 40.53 85.94 2.68
N SER A 137 39.46 85.44 2.07
CA SER A 137 38.57 86.24 1.22
C SER A 137 37.68 87.22 1.98
N GLY A 138 37.70 87.20 3.31
CA GLY A 138 37.20 88.26 4.18
C GLY A 138 38.18 89.43 4.34
N ALA A 139 39.45 89.29 3.94
CA ALA A 139 40.33 90.41 3.67
C ALA A 139 40.07 90.96 2.26
N GLU A 140 39.98 90.08 1.25
CA GLU A 140 39.80 90.45 -0.17
C GLU A 140 38.47 91.17 -0.43
N ARG A 141 37.33 90.63 0.03
CA ARG A 141 35.99 91.23 -0.21
C ARG A 141 35.73 92.53 0.57
N ARG A 142 36.65 92.98 1.42
CA ARG A 142 36.64 94.37 1.95
C ARG A 142 37.20 95.40 0.95
N VAL A 143 37.71 94.97 -0.21
CA VAL A 143 38.16 95.84 -1.30
C VAL A 143 37.09 95.98 -2.41
N GLU A 144 36.33 94.91 -2.71
CA GLU A 144 35.43 94.86 -3.89
C GLU A 144 33.92 94.95 -3.56
N GLY A 145 33.53 94.91 -2.29
CA GLY A 145 32.13 94.80 -1.85
C GLY A 145 31.24 96.06 -1.98
N ALA A 146 31.44 96.90 -3.00
CA ALA A 146 30.87 98.25 -3.06
C ALA A 146 29.72 98.47 -4.08
N GLU A 147 29.65 97.76 -5.21
CA GLU A 147 28.90 98.27 -6.39
C GLU A 147 27.71 97.41 -6.91
N ALA A 148 27.52 96.17 -6.45
CA ALA A 148 26.75 95.16 -7.22
C ALA A 148 25.47 94.59 -6.56
N SER A 149 24.68 95.38 -5.81
CA SER A 149 23.50 94.85 -5.08
C SER A 149 22.25 95.75 -5.12
N SER A 150 21.67 96.00 -6.31
CA SER A 150 20.38 96.72 -6.42
C SER A 150 19.42 96.25 -7.54
N ALA A 151 19.86 95.49 -8.55
CA ALA A 151 19.09 95.30 -9.79
C ALA A 151 18.12 94.09 -9.83
N ALA A 152 18.28 93.10 -8.95
CA ALA A 152 17.69 91.77 -9.13
C ALA A 152 16.20 91.63 -8.71
N ALA A 153 15.64 92.56 -7.94
CA ALA A 153 14.37 92.34 -7.23
C ALA A 153 13.10 92.50 -8.09
N THR A 154 13.15 93.27 -9.18
CA THR A 154 11.94 93.85 -9.79
C THR A 154 11.34 93.04 -10.96
N ALA A 155 11.97 91.94 -11.39
CA ALA A 155 11.55 91.19 -12.57
C ALA A 155 10.45 90.14 -12.31
N ALA A 156 10.39 89.56 -11.10
CA ALA A 156 9.61 88.35 -10.84
C ALA A 156 8.07 88.52 -10.87
N ALA A 157 7.56 89.74 -10.72
CA ALA A 157 6.15 89.97 -10.38
C ALA A 157 5.15 89.91 -11.55
N ARG A 158 5.59 89.83 -12.82
CA ARG A 158 4.70 90.01 -14.00
C ARG A 158 4.33 88.72 -14.75
N GLN A 159 4.89 87.57 -14.40
CA GLN A 159 4.74 86.35 -15.21
C GLN A 159 3.55 85.44 -14.81
N ALA A 160 3.01 85.60 -13.59
CA ALA A 160 2.05 84.66 -13.00
C ALA A 160 0.67 84.61 -13.71
N GLY A 161 0.18 85.72 -14.26
CA GLY A 161 -1.21 85.82 -14.75
C GLY A 161 -1.52 85.05 -16.04
N SER A 162 -0.51 84.65 -16.83
CA SER A 162 -0.73 84.01 -18.15
C SER A 162 -0.87 82.48 -18.10
N LEU A 163 -0.54 81.84 -16.98
CA LEU A 163 -0.40 80.39 -16.90
C LEU A 163 -1.73 79.67 -16.62
N ALA A 164 -2.49 80.12 -15.61
CA ALA A 164 -3.71 79.45 -15.16
C ALA A 164 -4.75 79.20 -16.27
N ALA A 165 -4.94 80.16 -17.19
CA ALA A 165 -5.87 80.01 -18.31
C ALA A 165 -5.45 78.93 -19.34
N LYS A 166 -4.14 78.69 -19.49
CA LYS A 166 -3.62 77.61 -20.35
C LYS A 166 -3.71 76.25 -19.67
N GLU A 167 -3.55 76.20 -18.35
CA GLU A 167 -3.59 74.96 -17.58
C GLU A 167 -4.99 74.32 -17.58
N VAL A 168 -6.07 75.09 -17.43
CA VAL A 168 -7.45 74.55 -17.48
C VAL A 168 -7.76 73.91 -18.84
N ALA A 169 -7.41 74.58 -19.95
CA ALA A 169 -7.59 74.01 -21.28
C ALA A 169 -6.73 72.75 -21.50
N ALA A 170 -5.46 72.79 -21.06
CA ALA A 170 -4.55 71.65 -21.15
C ALA A 170 -4.94 70.48 -20.23
N LEU A 171 -5.68 70.71 -19.13
CA LEU A 171 -6.21 69.65 -18.27
C LEU A 171 -7.43 68.98 -18.92
N SER A 172 -8.37 69.75 -19.47
CA SER A 172 -9.53 69.20 -20.20
C SER A 172 -9.11 68.25 -21.34
N GLY A 173 -8.17 68.70 -22.20
CA GLY A 173 -7.64 67.84 -23.28
C GLY A 173 -6.85 66.62 -22.78
N ARG A 174 -6.25 66.67 -21.58
CA ARG A 174 -5.60 65.52 -20.95
C ARG A 174 -6.59 64.50 -20.44
N CYS A 175 -7.76 64.91 -19.93
CA CYS A 175 -8.80 63.97 -19.51
C CYS A 175 -9.33 63.14 -20.68
N SER A 176 -9.71 63.77 -21.80
CA SER A 176 -10.23 63.04 -22.98
C SER A 176 -9.19 62.10 -23.61
N GLU A 177 -7.91 62.47 -23.60
CA GLU A 177 -6.84 61.57 -24.06
C GLU A 177 -6.58 60.42 -23.07
N LEU A 178 -6.75 60.64 -21.76
CA LEU A 178 -6.67 59.56 -20.77
C LEU A 178 -7.83 58.58 -20.91
N GLU A 179 -9.06 59.04 -21.14
CA GLU A 179 -10.23 58.19 -21.43
C GLU A 179 -10.00 57.34 -22.69
N ARG A 180 -9.52 57.97 -23.77
CA ARG A 180 -9.18 57.27 -25.02
C ARG A 180 -8.10 56.20 -24.81
N ARG A 181 -7.07 56.53 -24.02
CA ARG A 181 -5.98 55.59 -23.67
C ARG A 181 -6.44 54.50 -22.70
N LEU A 182 -7.44 54.75 -21.84
CA LEU A 182 -8.03 53.73 -20.98
C LEU A 182 -8.76 52.67 -21.82
N CYS A 183 -9.64 53.08 -22.74
CA CYS A 183 -10.31 52.16 -23.66
C CYS A 183 -9.33 51.37 -24.54
N GLN A 184 -8.24 51.99 -24.99
CA GLN A 184 -7.18 51.30 -25.74
C GLN A 184 -6.38 50.33 -24.87
N ALA A 185 -6.10 50.68 -23.61
CA ALA A 185 -5.45 49.78 -22.65
C ALA A 185 -6.34 48.59 -22.27
N GLU A 186 -7.65 48.79 -22.10
CA GLU A 186 -8.60 47.70 -21.86
C GLU A 186 -8.73 46.76 -23.05
N ALA A 187 -8.77 47.29 -24.28
CA ALA A 187 -8.77 46.47 -25.49
C ALA A 187 -7.48 45.64 -25.60
N ALA A 188 -6.32 46.28 -25.46
CA ALA A 188 -5.02 45.60 -25.47
C ALA A 188 -4.86 44.59 -24.33
N ALA A 189 -5.41 44.87 -23.14
CA ALA A 189 -5.39 43.95 -22.00
C ALA A 189 -6.28 42.72 -22.27
N ARG A 190 -7.42 42.86 -22.94
CA ARG A 190 -8.27 41.73 -23.36
C ARG A 190 -7.57 40.89 -24.43
N GLU A 191 -6.97 41.49 -25.45
CA GLU A 191 -6.19 40.79 -26.47
C GLU A 191 -4.97 40.06 -25.86
N ALA A 192 -4.24 40.72 -24.95
CA ALA A 192 -3.12 40.12 -24.22
C ALA A 192 -3.58 38.94 -23.35
N SER A 193 -4.68 39.09 -22.60
CA SER A 193 -5.26 38.01 -21.79
C SER A 193 -5.71 36.83 -22.65
N GLN A 194 -6.31 37.10 -23.81
CA GLN A 194 -6.75 36.06 -24.74
C GLN A 194 -5.57 35.33 -25.38
N ALA A 195 -4.50 36.05 -25.75
CA ALA A 195 -3.25 35.45 -26.22
C ALA A 195 -2.52 34.65 -25.13
N GLU A 196 -2.59 35.10 -23.86
CA GLU A 196 -2.06 34.36 -22.72
C GLU A 196 -2.87 33.09 -22.43
N PHE A 197 -4.21 33.13 -22.52
CA PHE A 197 -5.07 31.94 -22.46
C PHE A 197 -4.75 30.93 -23.58
N SER A 198 -4.50 31.38 -24.81
CA SER A 198 -4.04 30.50 -25.89
C SER A 198 -2.69 29.85 -25.54
N ARG A 199 -1.70 30.65 -25.10
CA ARG A 199 -0.39 30.13 -24.67
C ARG A 199 -0.49 29.16 -23.49
N MET A 200 -1.40 29.39 -22.55
CA MET A 200 -1.69 28.45 -21.46
C MET A 200 -2.31 27.16 -21.98
N THR A 201 -3.21 27.23 -22.97
CA THR A 201 -3.82 26.05 -23.60
C THR A 201 -2.79 25.21 -24.37
N ASP A 202 -1.90 25.86 -25.12
CA ASP A 202 -0.76 25.22 -25.78
C ASP A 202 0.22 24.62 -24.77
N ALA A 203 0.49 25.33 -23.66
CA ALA A 203 1.36 24.84 -22.58
C ALA A 203 0.76 23.66 -21.83
N ILE A 204 -0.57 23.62 -21.61
CA ILE A 204 -1.29 22.48 -21.03
C ILE A 204 -1.21 21.28 -21.98
N SER A 205 -1.49 21.47 -23.27
CA SER A 205 -1.37 20.41 -24.29
C SER A 205 0.07 19.87 -24.39
N GLY A 206 1.07 20.75 -24.28
CA GLY A 206 2.48 20.39 -24.19
C GLY A 206 2.87 19.71 -22.87
N LEU A 207 2.20 20.02 -21.76
CA LEU A 207 2.36 19.33 -20.47
C LEU A 207 1.73 17.94 -20.52
N GLU A 208 0.56 17.77 -21.12
CA GLU A 208 -0.05 16.44 -21.33
C GLU A 208 0.82 15.56 -22.23
N GLY A 209 1.37 16.11 -23.32
CA GLY A 209 2.32 15.41 -24.18
C GLY A 209 3.57 14.97 -23.41
N ARG A 210 4.12 15.85 -22.57
CA ARG A 210 5.25 15.52 -21.68
C ARG A 210 4.86 14.53 -20.57
N ALA A 211 3.64 14.56 -20.06
CA ALA A 211 3.15 13.63 -19.05
C ALA A 211 3.08 12.20 -19.62
N ARG A 212 2.44 12.03 -20.79
CA ARG A 212 2.38 10.72 -21.48
C ARG A 212 3.77 10.21 -21.89
N ALA A 213 4.67 11.11 -22.30
CA ALA A 213 6.07 10.77 -22.55
C ALA A 213 6.83 10.37 -21.26
N SER A 214 6.53 11.03 -20.13
CA SER A 214 7.09 10.70 -18.80
C SER A 214 6.56 9.37 -18.27
N GLU A 215 5.29 9.05 -18.50
CA GLU A 215 4.68 7.76 -18.16
C GLU A 215 5.31 6.63 -18.99
N ALA A 216 5.50 6.84 -20.30
CA ALA A 216 6.22 5.89 -21.16
C ALA A 216 7.69 5.73 -20.74
N ALA A 217 8.37 6.83 -20.39
CA ALA A 217 9.74 6.80 -19.88
C ALA A 217 9.84 6.11 -18.51
N ALA A 218 8.89 6.32 -17.61
CA ALA A 218 8.82 5.66 -16.30
C ALA A 218 8.51 4.16 -16.45
N ALA A 219 7.63 3.78 -17.37
CA ALA A 219 7.36 2.37 -17.69
C ALA A 219 8.58 1.67 -18.32
N GLN A 220 9.42 2.39 -19.06
CA GLN A 220 10.68 1.87 -19.59
C GLN A 220 11.79 1.83 -18.53
N ALA A 221 11.91 2.87 -17.71
CA ALA A 221 12.83 2.92 -16.57
C ALA A 221 12.51 1.82 -15.54
N GLY A 222 11.24 1.53 -15.30
CA GLY A 222 10.81 0.41 -14.45
C GLY A 222 11.28 -0.96 -14.96
N LYS A 223 11.41 -1.15 -16.28
CA LYS A 223 11.99 -2.37 -16.88
C LYS A 223 13.52 -2.42 -16.79
N VAL A 224 14.18 -1.26 -16.73
CA VAL A 224 15.63 -1.17 -16.50
C VAL A 224 15.92 -1.45 -15.02
N ALA A 225 15.25 -0.73 -14.11
CA ALA A 225 15.35 -0.94 -12.66
C ALA A 225 14.99 -2.38 -12.24
N ALA A 226 14.01 -3.02 -12.89
CA ALA A 226 13.71 -4.43 -12.63
C ALA A 226 14.84 -5.40 -13.05
N LYS A 227 15.66 -5.04 -14.05
CA LYS A 227 16.87 -5.79 -14.42
C LYS A 227 18.02 -5.48 -13.47
N GLU A 228 18.23 -4.21 -13.13
CA GLU A 228 19.27 -3.79 -12.18
C GLU A 228 19.02 -4.41 -10.80
N ILE A 229 17.76 -4.49 -10.33
CA ILE A 229 17.40 -5.18 -9.09
C ILE A 229 17.68 -6.69 -9.17
N ALA A 230 17.43 -7.34 -10.31
CA ALA A 230 17.77 -8.75 -10.49
C ALA A 230 19.30 -8.97 -10.48
N GLN A 231 20.06 -8.12 -11.19
CA GLN A 231 21.53 -8.17 -11.18
C GLN A 231 22.11 -7.92 -9.79
N LEU A 232 21.58 -6.94 -9.05
CA LEU A 232 21.96 -6.68 -7.65
C LEU A 232 21.56 -7.84 -6.72
N GLN A 233 20.51 -8.60 -7.02
CA GLN A 233 20.16 -9.81 -6.26
C GLN A 233 21.15 -10.95 -6.55
N ASP A 234 21.55 -11.14 -7.80
CA ASP A 234 22.59 -12.10 -8.19
C ASP A 234 23.95 -11.74 -7.57
N GLU A 235 24.35 -10.46 -7.61
CA GLU A 235 25.56 -9.92 -6.95
C GLU A 235 25.51 -10.09 -5.43
N ILE A 236 24.36 -9.85 -4.79
CA ILE A 236 24.18 -10.07 -3.35
C ILE A 236 24.31 -11.55 -2.97
N GLU A 237 23.84 -12.49 -3.80
CA GLU A 237 24.01 -13.92 -3.51
C GLU A 237 25.45 -14.38 -3.77
N GLN A 238 26.12 -13.87 -4.83
CA GLN A 238 27.57 -14.08 -5.03
C GLN A 238 28.38 -13.57 -3.84
N LEU A 239 28.13 -12.34 -3.36
CA LEU A 239 28.81 -11.77 -2.19
C LEU A 239 28.52 -12.54 -0.89
N LYS A 240 27.37 -13.20 -0.75
CA LYS A 240 27.11 -14.14 0.37
C LYS A 240 27.94 -15.40 0.25
N ASP A 241 28.10 -15.96 -0.95
CA ASP A 241 28.91 -17.16 -1.17
C ASP A 241 30.41 -16.89 -1.11
N GLU A 242 30.86 -15.69 -1.48
CA GLU A 242 32.21 -15.19 -1.18
C GLU A 242 32.40 -14.99 0.32
N LEU A 243 31.47 -14.33 1.02
CA LEU A 243 31.55 -14.15 2.48
C LEU A 243 31.50 -15.48 3.24
N ARG A 244 30.72 -16.47 2.77
CA ARG A 244 30.75 -17.85 3.28
C ARG A 244 32.14 -18.45 3.10
N GLN A 245 32.74 -18.33 1.91
CA GLN A 245 34.10 -18.81 1.64
C GLN A 245 35.17 -18.08 2.45
N GLU A 246 35.01 -16.79 2.75
CA GLU A 246 35.91 -16.05 3.64
C GLU A 246 35.73 -16.46 5.11
N CYS A 247 34.50 -16.68 5.59
CA CYS A 247 34.25 -17.26 6.91
C CYS A 247 34.87 -18.66 7.04
N ASP A 248 34.65 -19.53 6.05
CA ASP A 248 35.25 -20.87 5.96
C ASP A 248 36.80 -20.83 5.96
N GLN A 249 37.39 -19.80 5.37
CA GLN A 249 38.84 -19.57 5.38
C GLN A 249 39.31 -18.97 6.71
N ALA A 250 38.53 -18.07 7.32
CA ALA A 250 38.81 -17.46 8.61
C ALA A 250 38.74 -18.47 9.75
N GLU A 251 37.76 -19.39 9.77
CA GLU A 251 37.75 -20.52 10.71
C GLU A 251 38.96 -21.44 10.51
N ARG A 252 39.31 -21.75 9.25
CA ARG A 252 40.52 -22.52 8.89
C ARG A 252 41.83 -21.78 9.16
N ALA A 253 41.80 -20.45 9.35
CA ALA A 253 42.94 -19.64 9.79
C ALA A 253 43.00 -19.56 11.32
N LEU A 254 41.87 -19.37 12.00
CA LEU A 254 41.74 -19.38 13.45
C LEU A 254 42.16 -20.73 14.05
N ALA A 255 41.85 -21.85 13.39
CA ALA A 255 42.37 -23.17 13.75
C ALA A 255 43.92 -23.20 13.75
N ARG A 256 44.57 -22.67 12.71
CA ARG A 256 46.05 -22.57 12.61
C ARG A 256 46.64 -21.56 13.59
N VAL A 257 45.91 -20.50 13.93
CA VAL A 257 46.31 -19.54 14.96
C VAL A 257 46.22 -20.18 16.36
N ALA A 258 45.23 -21.02 16.63
CA ALA A 258 45.16 -21.81 17.88
C ALA A 258 46.32 -22.82 17.99
N GLU A 259 46.72 -23.45 16.88
CA GLU A 259 47.93 -24.28 16.81
C GLU A 259 49.20 -23.45 17.04
N GLY A 260 49.33 -22.29 16.39
CA GLY A 260 50.49 -21.39 16.51
C GLY A 260 50.63 -20.68 17.87
N GLN A 261 49.53 -20.39 18.57
CA GLN A 261 49.56 -19.75 19.89
C GLN A 261 50.19 -20.63 20.98
N ASN A 262 50.19 -21.96 20.80
CA ASN A 262 50.94 -22.87 21.67
C ASN A 262 52.47 -22.83 21.45
N ALA A 263 52.96 -22.25 20.35
CA ALA A 263 54.38 -22.05 20.09
C ALA A 263 54.88 -20.67 20.57
N ALA A 264 54.09 -19.61 20.33
CA ALA A 264 54.49 -18.22 20.64
C ALA A 264 54.65 -17.92 22.14
N ALA A 265 54.07 -18.74 23.02
CA ALA A 265 54.08 -18.55 24.47
C ALA A 265 55.50 -18.57 25.10
N HIS A 266 56.51 -19.14 24.43
CA HIS A 266 57.87 -19.24 24.97
C HIS A 266 58.81 -18.08 24.57
N GLU A 267 58.43 -17.21 23.64
CA GLU A 267 59.36 -16.19 23.08
C GLU A 267 59.15 -14.78 23.68
N ALA A 268 57.94 -14.50 24.20
CA ALA A 268 57.56 -13.18 24.69
C ALA A 268 58.20 -12.75 26.03
N GLU A 269 58.77 -13.68 26.80
CA GLU A 269 59.34 -13.38 28.12
C GLU A 269 60.77 -12.81 28.04
N ALA A 270 61.52 -13.10 26.97
CA ALA A 270 62.92 -12.67 26.81
C ALA A 270 63.08 -11.16 26.55
N VAL A 271 62.12 -10.51 25.89
CA VAL A 271 62.29 -9.14 25.35
C VAL A 271 62.09 -8.04 26.41
N ARG A 272 61.43 -8.34 27.54
CA ARG A 272 61.06 -7.32 28.54
C ARG A 272 62.20 -6.78 29.41
N MET A 273 63.40 -7.38 29.38
CA MET A 273 64.51 -6.96 30.25
C MET A 273 65.40 -5.83 29.71
N VAL A 274 65.34 -5.48 28.41
CA VAL A 274 66.33 -4.57 27.80
C VAL A 274 65.85 -3.11 27.74
N ALA A 275 64.54 -2.85 27.66
CA ALA A 275 63.99 -1.52 27.35
C ALA A 275 63.95 -0.51 28.53
N ALA A 276 64.68 -0.75 29.62
CA ALA A 276 64.55 0.02 30.86
C ALA A 276 65.68 1.06 31.12
N GLU A 277 66.79 1.00 30.37
CA GLU A 277 68.05 1.66 30.79
C GLU A 277 68.35 2.98 30.06
N GLU A 278 67.83 3.20 28.85
CA GLU A 278 68.26 4.32 27.99
C GLU A 278 67.62 5.68 28.34
N ALA A 279 66.56 5.72 29.15
CA ALA A 279 65.81 6.95 29.46
C ALA A 279 66.54 7.95 30.38
N ALA A 280 67.70 7.61 30.93
CA ALA A 280 68.34 8.34 32.03
C ALA A 280 69.23 9.53 31.62
N ASN A 281 69.77 9.57 30.39
CA ASN A 281 70.89 10.47 30.05
C ASN A 281 70.50 11.85 29.46
N ALA A 282 69.29 12.03 28.94
CA ALA A 282 68.92 13.19 28.11
C ALA A 282 68.64 14.52 28.87
N LYS A 283 69.27 14.77 30.04
CA LYS A 283 68.92 15.90 30.92
C LYS A 283 70.11 16.69 31.51
N ARG A 284 71.26 16.74 30.81
CA ARG A 284 72.49 17.39 31.34
C ARG A 284 73.12 18.51 30.52
N GLU A 285 72.68 18.79 29.29
CA GLU A 285 73.43 19.68 28.37
C GLU A 285 72.82 21.09 28.17
N ALA A 286 71.53 21.29 28.45
CA ALA A 286 70.80 22.53 28.12
C ALA A 286 71.03 23.74 29.08
N SER A 287 72.25 23.94 29.61
CA SER A 287 72.49 24.87 30.72
C SER A 287 73.80 25.68 30.69
N ARG A 288 74.55 25.75 29.57
CA ARG A 288 75.91 26.34 29.56
C ARG A 288 76.28 27.35 28.45
N GLU A 289 75.32 27.84 27.67
CA GLU A 289 75.60 28.69 26.48
C GLU A 289 74.96 30.10 26.50
N ARG A 290 74.67 30.69 27.67
CA ARG A 290 74.12 32.07 27.76
C ARG A 290 74.88 33.02 28.71
N GLU A 291 76.18 32.79 28.89
CA GLU A 291 76.97 33.49 29.92
C GLU A 291 78.36 33.99 29.44
N ARG A 292 78.58 34.17 28.13
CA ARG A 292 79.89 34.56 27.57
C ARG A 292 79.85 35.52 26.35
N ALA A 293 79.35 36.75 26.53
CA ALA A 293 79.60 37.84 25.59
C ALA A 293 79.46 39.22 26.26
N ALA A 294 80.59 39.89 26.58
CA ALA A 294 80.60 41.27 27.08
C ALA A 294 81.95 41.98 26.80
N ALA A 295 81.88 43.24 26.31
CA ALA A 295 82.98 44.21 26.13
C ALA A 295 84.10 43.80 25.13
N ALA A 296 84.92 44.69 24.56
CA ALA A 296 84.98 46.18 24.52
C ALA A 296 85.19 46.63 23.03
N VAL A 297 85.33 47.89 22.58
CA VAL A 297 86.21 49.05 22.92
C VAL A 297 85.55 50.27 22.21
N GLU A 298 85.20 51.40 22.84
CA GLU A 298 86.01 52.63 23.15
C GLU A 298 86.70 53.30 21.92
N ALA A 299 86.93 54.62 21.79
CA ALA A 299 86.50 55.88 22.44
C ALA A 299 86.64 57.02 21.35
N ALA A 300 86.44 58.34 21.51
CA ALA A 300 86.15 59.28 22.62
C ALA A 300 85.16 60.37 22.08
N GLY A 301 85.01 61.65 22.49
CA GLY A 301 85.71 62.57 23.42
C GLY A 301 86.73 63.52 22.74
N ALA A 302 86.91 64.80 23.12
CA ALA A 302 86.15 65.69 24.01
C ALA A 302 86.63 67.18 23.90
N ALA A 303 85.81 68.12 24.40
CA ALA A 303 86.14 69.45 24.99
C ALA A 303 87.13 70.47 24.34
N ALA A 304 86.58 71.68 24.05
CA ALA A 304 87.08 73.05 24.34
C ALA A 304 88.53 73.49 23.98
N ALA A 305 88.79 74.70 23.45
CA ALA A 305 88.48 75.98 24.13
C ALA A 305 88.92 77.24 23.32
N ARG A 306 88.24 78.38 23.58
CA ARG A 306 88.73 79.80 23.46
C ARG A 306 89.10 80.34 22.05
N ALA A 307 89.01 81.64 21.75
CA ALA A 307 88.33 82.79 22.38
C ALA A 307 88.23 84.00 21.41
N GLY A 308 87.37 84.98 21.74
CA GLY A 308 87.28 86.32 21.10
C GLY A 308 86.08 86.48 20.14
N ALA A 309 85.47 87.66 20.00
CA ALA A 309 85.52 88.89 20.82
C ALA A 309 84.27 89.74 20.53
N LEU A 310 83.76 90.46 21.54
CA LEU A 310 82.53 91.27 21.43
C LEU A 310 82.77 92.57 20.63
N ALA A 311 82.28 92.66 19.39
CA ALA A 311 82.29 93.90 18.59
C ALA A 311 81.35 93.92 17.34
N ALA A 312 80.36 93.02 17.22
CA ALA A 312 79.62 92.84 15.94
C ALA A 312 78.12 92.52 16.08
N GLU A 313 77.51 92.74 17.25
CA GLU A 313 76.21 92.18 17.60
C GLU A 313 75.03 92.86 16.87
N GLU A 314 75.00 94.21 16.79
CA GLU A 314 73.89 94.98 16.19
C GLU A 314 73.76 94.85 14.65
N ILE A 315 74.82 94.49 13.94
CA ILE A 315 74.76 94.26 12.47
C ILE A 315 74.43 92.79 12.14
N ALA A 316 74.59 91.88 13.12
CA ALA A 316 74.19 90.49 12.98
C ALA A 316 72.67 90.32 13.04
N GLU A 317 71.97 91.00 13.96
CA GLU A 317 70.51 90.86 14.11
C GLU A 317 69.74 91.28 12.86
N LEU A 318 70.01 92.43 12.26
CA LEU A 318 69.30 92.88 11.05
C LEU A 318 69.49 91.94 9.83
N ARG A 319 70.56 91.12 9.81
CA ARG A 319 70.74 90.05 8.80
C ARG A 319 70.12 88.73 9.23
N LYS A 320 70.07 88.44 10.53
CA LYS A 320 69.38 87.30 11.14
C LYS A 320 67.87 87.44 10.95
N ASP A 321 67.32 88.63 11.09
CA ASP A 321 65.90 88.96 10.87
C ASP A 321 65.53 88.91 9.39
N LYS A 322 66.40 89.41 8.49
CA LYS A 322 66.21 89.21 7.05
C LYS A 322 66.23 87.72 6.69
N ALA A 323 67.22 86.97 7.17
CA ALA A 323 67.31 85.52 6.93
C ALA A 323 66.19 84.73 7.61
N ALA A 324 65.62 85.23 8.71
CA ALA A 324 64.43 84.68 9.35
C ALA A 324 63.16 84.98 8.54
N ALA A 325 63.02 86.19 8.00
CA ALA A 325 61.91 86.55 7.11
C ALA A 325 61.96 85.77 5.79
N GLU A 326 63.14 85.59 5.19
CA GLU A 326 63.32 84.75 3.99
C GLU A 326 63.00 83.27 4.30
N ARG A 327 63.45 82.73 5.45
CA ARG A 327 63.07 81.37 5.89
C ARG A 327 61.58 81.25 6.22
N LEU A 328 60.95 82.26 6.81
CA LEU A 328 59.52 82.28 7.10
C LEU A 328 58.68 82.36 5.83
N ALA A 329 59.17 83.05 4.79
CA ALA A 329 58.58 83.03 3.46
C ALA A 329 58.75 81.65 2.80
N GLU A 330 59.93 81.03 2.90
CA GLU A 330 60.15 79.66 2.40
C GLU A 330 59.29 78.62 3.14
N THR A 331 59.17 78.68 4.48
CA THR A 331 58.28 77.78 5.22
C THR A 331 56.81 78.05 4.90
N ALA A 332 56.38 79.31 4.80
CA ALA A 332 55.00 79.63 4.39
C ALA A 332 54.70 79.16 2.95
N GLN A 333 55.68 79.22 2.05
CA GLN A 333 55.54 78.69 0.69
C GLN A 333 55.52 77.15 0.66
N GLN A 334 56.32 76.48 1.50
CA GLN A 334 56.30 75.02 1.67
C GLN A 334 54.99 74.56 2.33
N GLU A 335 54.50 75.25 3.36
CA GLU A 335 53.20 75.01 3.99
C GLU A 335 52.05 75.22 3.01
N ALA A 336 52.08 76.30 2.21
CA ALA A 336 51.10 76.52 1.16
C ALA A 336 51.15 75.44 0.06
N GLN A 337 52.35 74.92 -0.28
CA GLN A 337 52.51 73.81 -1.22
C GLN A 337 52.01 72.47 -0.65
N MET A 338 52.30 72.19 0.63
CA MET A 338 51.78 71.02 1.36
C MET A 338 50.26 71.07 1.50
N ALA A 339 49.69 72.22 1.89
CA ALA A 339 48.24 72.43 1.97
C ALA A 339 47.56 72.28 0.60
N ARG A 340 48.21 72.71 -0.49
CA ARG A 340 47.72 72.46 -1.87
C ARG A 340 47.76 70.98 -2.25
N GLN A 341 48.79 70.23 -1.82
CA GLN A 341 48.86 68.77 -2.03
C GLN A 341 47.83 68.02 -1.19
N GLU A 342 47.60 68.44 0.05
CA GLU A 342 46.56 67.87 0.93
C GLU A 342 45.16 68.18 0.38
N ALA A 343 44.89 69.41 -0.05
CA ALA A 343 43.65 69.80 -0.71
C ALA A 343 43.47 69.19 -2.12
N ALA A 344 44.52 68.64 -2.73
CA ALA A 344 44.40 67.76 -3.90
C ALA A 344 43.97 66.35 -3.47
N ARG A 345 44.73 65.72 -2.57
CA ARG A 345 44.43 64.37 -2.03
C ARG A 345 43.03 64.26 -1.43
N LEU A 346 42.55 65.30 -0.73
CA LEU A 346 41.19 65.34 -0.17
C LEU A 346 40.12 65.43 -1.25
N ARG A 347 40.39 66.06 -2.40
CA ARG A 347 39.49 66.02 -3.57
C ARG A 347 39.54 64.66 -4.27
N ASP A 348 40.73 64.12 -4.53
CA ASP A 348 40.89 62.77 -5.11
C ASP A 348 40.17 61.70 -4.26
N SER A 349 40.24 61.83 -2.92
CA SER A 349 39.53 60.99 -1.96
C SER A 349 38.03 61.24 -1.93
N LYS A 350 37.57 62.49 -2.09
CA LYS A 350 36.13 62.83 -2.18
C LYS A 350 35.53 62.23 -3.45
N ASP A 351 36.17 62.44 -4.58
CA ASP A 351 35.79 61.88 -5.87
C ASP A 351 35.80 60.34 -5.85
N ALA A 352 36.75 59.72 -5.15
CA ALA A 352 36.79 58.27 -4.94
C ALA A 352 35.63 57.76 -4.08
N LEU A 353 35.29 58.46 -2.99
CA LEU A 353 34.14 58.14 -2.14
C LEU A 353 32.81 58.36 -2.87
N GLU A 354 32.69 59.40 -3.69
CA GLU A 354 31.49 59.67 -4.50
C GLU A 354 31.29 58.60 -5.59
N ARG A 355 32.37 58.15 -6.25
CA ARG A 355 32.33 56.97 -7.14
C ARG A 355 31.95 55.68 -6.40
N ALA A 356 32.59 55.39 -5.26
CA ALA A 356 32.30 54.19 -4.48
C ALA A 356 30.85 54.18 -3.94
N ASN A 357 30.32 55.33 -3.55
CA ASN A 357 28.92 55.47 -3.12
C ASN A 357 27.94 55.31 -4.30
N ALA A 358 28.26 55.84 -5.49
CA ALA A 358 27.45 55.62 -6.69
C ALA A 358 27.40 54.12 -7.07
N GLU A 359 28.56 53.43 -7.07
CA GLU A 359 28.61 51.97 -7.24
C GLU A 359 27.83 51.22 -6.16
N ALA A 360 27.92 51.63 -4.89
CA ALA A 360 27.14 51.02 -3.81
C ALA A 360 25.63 51.19 -4.03
N THR A 361 25.17 52.34 -4.54
CA THR A 361 23.75 52.55 -4.89
C THR A 361 23.30 51.70 -6.08
N ASP A 362 24.11 51.57 -7.13
CA ASP A 362 23.83 50.73 -8.31
C ASP A 362 23.81 49.23 -7.96
N ARG A 363 24.75 48.77 -7.14
CA ARG A 363 24.73 47.41 -6.58
C ARG A 363 23.48 47.18 -5.71
N ARG A 364 23.02 48.18 -4.97
CA ARG A 364 21.80 48.08 -4.14
C ARG A 364 20.51 48.06 -4.98
N SER A 365 20.39 48.86 -6.03
CA SER A 365 19.21 48.78 -6.92
C SER A 365 19.16 47.44 -7.64
N LYS A 366 20.29 46.94 -8.17
CA LYS A 366 20.38 45.60 -8.78
C LYS A 366 20.07 44.47 -7.81
N ALA A 367 20.49 44.59 -6.55
CA ALA A 367 20.14 43.63 -5.50
C ALA A 367 18.64 43.64 -5.17
N GLU A 368 18.00 44.81 -5.11
CA GLU A 368 16.56 44.92 -4.87
C GLU A 368 15.73 44.43 -6.07
N GLU A 369 16.14 44.75 -7.31
CA GLU A 369 15.56 44.18 -8.53
C GLU A 369 15.64 42.65 -8.55
N ALA A 370 16.82 42.09 -8.23
CA ALA A 370 17.00 40.64 -8.09
C ALA A 370 16.14 40.05 -6.96
N ARG A 371 15.96 40.77 -5.84
CA ARG A 371 15.08 40.36 -4.73
C ARG A 371 13.61 40.32 -5.16
N VAL A 372 13.12 41.36 -5.84
CA VAL A 372 11.74 41.42 -6.36
C VAL A 372 11.49 40.30 -7.38
N VAL A 373 12.43 40.04 -8.29
CA VAL A 373 12.33 38.92 -9.26
C VAL A 373 12.34 37.55 -8.55
N ALA A 374 13.16 37.39 -7.50
CA ALA A 374 13.20 36.16 -6.71
C ALA A 374 11.91 35.93 -5.91
N VAL A 375 11.35 36.97 -5.28
CA VAL A 375 10.06 36.91 -4.57
C VAL A 375 8.94 36.53 -5.55
N ALA A 376 8.82 37.24 -6.68
CA ALA A 376 7.82 36.94 -7.71
C ALA A 376 8.02 35.55 -8.37
N ALA A 377 9.20 34.94 -8.28
CA ALA A 377 9.43 33.55 -8.68
C ALA A 377 9.00 32.55 -7.59
N LEU A 378 9.21 32.88 -6.31
CA LEU A 378 8.75 32.07 -5.18
C LEU A 378 7.22 32.08 -5.04
N GLU A 379 6.57 33.23 -5.18
CA GLU A 379 5.10 33.36 -5.15
C GLU A 379 4.43 32.51 -6.23
N ARG A 380 4.95 32.53 -7.46
CA ARG A 380 4.46 31.66 -8.55
C ARG A 380 4.68 30.17 -8.27
N ARG A 381 5.77 29.80 -7.60
CA ARG A 381 6.01 28.41 -7.15
C ARG A 381 5.09 28.01 -6.01
N LEU A 382 4.75 28.93 -5.10
CA LEU A 382 3.81 28.71 -4.01
C LEU A 382 2.40 28.45 -4.57
N GLY A 383 1.89 29.33 -5.45
CA GLY A 383 0.58 29.14 -6.09
C GLY A 383 0.48 27.86 -6.94
N ALA A 384 1.58 27.46 -7.60
CA ALA A 384 1.66 26.16 -8.28
C ALA A 384 1.54 24.99 -7.30
N ALA A 385 2.27 25.02 -6.18
CA ALA A 385 2.18 24.00 -5.14
C ALA A 385 0.81 23.96 -4.43
N GLU A 386 0.18 25.12 -4.20
CA GLU A 386 -1.16 25.21 -3.62
C GLU A 386 -2.24 24.65 -4.55
N THR A 387 -2.15 24.91 -5.85
CA THR A 387 -3.07 24.34 -6.84
C THR A 387 -2.87 22.84 -7.03
N GLU A 388 -1.63 22.34 -6.98
CA GLU A 388 -1.33 20.92 -6.96
C GLU A 388 -1.86 20.23 -5.70
N LEU A 389 -1.58 20.78 -4.51
CA LEU A 389 -2.10 20.28 -3.22
C LEU A 389 -3.64 20.28 -3.19
N ARG A 390 -4.29 21.27 -3.81
CA ARG A 390 -5.75 21.32 -3.96
C ARG A 390 -6.27 20.22 -4.89
N ARG A 391 -5.55 19.89 -5.97
CA ARG A 391 -5.85 18.76 -6.87
C ARG A 391 -5.69 17.43 -6.14
N GLU A 392 -4.61 17.24 -5.38
CA GLU A 392 -4.37 16.04 -4.59
C GLU A 392 -5.44 15.83 -3.51
N ARG A 393 -5.81 16.88 -2.77
CA ARG A 393 -6.93 16.83 -1.80
C ARG A 393 -8.26 16.46 -2.48
N GLY A 394 -8.52 16.98 -3.68
CA GLY A 394 -9.70 16.61 -4.48
C GLY A 394 -9.70 15.13 -4.89
N MET A 395 -8.56 14.60 -5.32
CA MET A 395 -8.41 13.18 -5.65
C MET A 395 -8.53 12.28 -4.41
N ALA A 396 -7.97 12.70 -3.26
CA ALA A 396 -8.03 11.96 -2.01
C ALA A 396 -9.47 11.87 -1.47
N GLU A 397 -10.24 12.97 -1.48
CA GLU A 397 -11.63 12.94 -1.04
C GLU A 397 -12.51 12.16 -2.03
N ALA A 398 -12.26 12.23 -3.34
CA ALA A 398 -12.94 11.40 -4.33
C ALA A 398 -12.64 9.90 -4.13
N ALA A 399 -11.38 9.53 -3.86
CA ALA A 399 -10.98 8.16 -3.56
C ALA A 399 -11.60 7.65 -2.23
N LYS A 400 -11.72 8.53 -1.22
CA LYS A 400 -12.42 8.23 0.03
C LYS A 400 -13.91 7.96 -0.21
N VAL A 401 -14.62 8.84 -0.94
CA VAL A 401 -16.04 8.63 -1.30
C VAL A 401 -16.23 7.34 -2.12
N GLN A 402 -15.30 7.02 -3.03
CA GLN A 402 -15.32 5.75 -3.75
C GLN A 402 -15.09 4.54 -2.83
N SER A 403 -14.17 4.64 -1.86
CA SER A 403 -13.93 3.60 -0.85
C SER A 403 -15.14 3.40 0.07
N GLU A 404 -15.79 4.48 0.49
CA GLU A 404 -17.02 4.44 1.29
C GLU A 404 -18.14 3.75 0.50
N LYS A 405 -18.36 4.12 -0.77
CA LYS A 405 -19.32 3.46 -1.67
C LYS A 405 -19.06 1.96 -1.83
N LEU A 406 -17.82 1.57 -2.14
CA LEU A 406 -17.43 0.16 -2.28
C LEU A 406 -17.58 -0.62 -0.95
N SER A 407 -17.34 0.02 0.19
CA SER A 407 -17.57 -0.60 1.50
C SER A 407 -19.07 -0.85 1.78
N GLY A 408 -19.94 0.06 1.31
CA GLY A 408 -21.39 -0.11 1.36
C GLY A 408 -21.86 -1.27 0.47
N GLU A 409 -21.42 -1.30 -0.78
CA GLU A 409 -21.73 -2.38 -1.74
C GLU A 409 -21.27 -3.76 -1.24
N LEU A 410 -20.08 -3.85 -0.64
CA LEU A 410 -19.59 -5.07 0.00
C LEU A 410 -20.38 -5.46 1.25
N SER A 411 -20.86 -4.49 2.03
CA SER A 411 -21.71 -4.74 3.21
C SER A 411 -23.09 -5.27 2.80
N GLU A 412 -23.68 -4.67 1.76
CA GLU A 412 -24.96 -5.11 1.22
C GLU A 412 -24.86 -6.52 0.61
N LEU A 413 -23.84 -6.79 -0.21
CA LEU A 413 -23.62 -8.12 -0.80
C LEU A 413 -23.41 -9.21 0.28
N ARG A 414 -22.70 -8.89 1.37
CA ARG A 414 -22.57 -9.81 2.53
C ARG A 414 -23.91 -10.07 3.20
N SER A 415 -24.75 -9.05 3.39
CA SER A 415 -26.11 -9.19 3.93
C SER A 415 -26.99 -10.07 3.04
N GLN A 416 -26.97 -9.84 1.72
CA GLN A 416 -27.67 -10.65 0.73
C GLN A 416 -27.20 -12.12 0.75
N MET A 417 -25.90 -12.37 0.85
CA MET A 417 -25.33 -13.72 0.93
C MET A 417 -25.71 -14.47 2.22
N LEU A 418 -25.78 -13.78 3.37
CA LEU A 418 -26.28 -14.36 4.62
C LEU A 418 -27.78 -14.71 4.50
N ALA A 419 -28.60 -13.78 4.00
CA ALA A 419 -30.03 -14.02 3.81
C ALA A 419 -30.33 -15.13 2.78
N GLN A 420 -29.47 -15.33 1.77
CA GLN A 420 -29.54 -16.49 0.87
C GLN A 420 -29.20 -17.80 1.60
N ARG A 421 -28.15 -17.79 2.44
CA ARG A 421 -27.76 -18.95 3.24
C ARG A 421 -28.85 -19.37 4.22
N GLU A 422 -29.44 -18.43 4.96
CA GLU A 422 -30.54 -18.69 5.91
C GLU A 422 -31.75 -19.32 5.21
N ARG A 423 -32.09 -18.87 3.99
CA ARG A 423 -33.15 -19.49 3.18
C ARG A 423 -32.79 -20.92 2.76
N ALA A 424 -31.58 -21.14 2.24
CA ALA A 424 -31.13 -22.47 1.83
C ALA A 424 -31.07 -23.46 3.01
N GLU A 425 -30.67 -23.01 4.20
CA GLU A 425 -30.69 -23.82 5.42
C GLU A 425 -32.13 -24.13 5.88
N ALA A 426 -33.04 -23.16 5.81
CA ALA A 426 -34.46 -23.38 6.10
C ALA A 426 -35.14 -24.34 5.11
N GLU A 427 -34.85 -24.21 3.80
CA GLU A 427 -35.33 -25.11 2.75
C GLU A 427 -34.78 -26.53 2.92
N ALA A 428 -33.51 -26.68 3.30
CA ALA A 428 -32.89 -27.98 3.59
C ALA A 428 -33.52 -28.66 4.82
N VAL A 429 -33.78 -27.90 5.90
CA VAL A 429 -34.46 -28.41 7.10
C VAL A 429 -35.90 -28.83 6.78
N ALA A 430 -36.63 -28.04 5.99
CA ALA A 430 -37.97 -28.39 5.53
C ALA A 430 -37.97 -29.68 4.69
N ALA A 431 -37.05 -29.80 3.72
CA ALA A 431 -36.91 -31.00 2.89
C ALA A 431 -36.53 -32.26 3.69
N ALA A 432 -35.65 -32.12 4.70
CA ALA A 432 -35.29 -33.21 5.61
C ALA A 432 -36.50 -33.69 6.44
N SER A 433 -37.29 -32.76 6.98
CA SER A 433 -38.54 -33.06 7.71
C SER A 433 -39.55 -33.77 6.80
N ASP A 434 -39.71 -33.32 5.56
CA ASP A 434 -40.62 -33.92 4.57
C ASP A 434 -40.20 -35.35 4.20
N LEU A 435 -38.88 -35.61 4.08
CA LEU A 435 -38.34 -36.95 3.86
C LEU A 435 -38.53 -37.86 5.08
N GLN A 436 -38.30 -37.35 6.30
CA GLN A 436 -38.51 -38.11 7.53
C GLN A 436 -39.99 -38.52 7.69
N ALA A 437 -40.93 -37.61 7.40
CA ALA A 437 -42.37 -37.90 7.44
C ALA A 437 -42.77 -38.95 6.39
N ARG A 438 -42.18 -38.91 5.18
CA ARG A 438 -42.40 -39.93 4.13
C ARG A 438 -41.83 -41.29 4.52
N ASN A 439 -40.64 -41.34 5.12
CA ASN A 439 -40.01 -42.58 5.58
C ASN A 439 -40.84 -43.25 6.69
N ALA A 440 -41.26 -42.51 7.71
CA ALA A 440 -42.17 -43.03 8.74
C ALA A 440 -43.51 -43.55 8.15
N GLY A 441 -44.01 -42.88 7.11
CA GLY A 441 -45.19 -43.32 6.35
C GLY A 441 -44.97 -44.58 5.50
N LEU A 442 -43.74 -44.90 5.12
CA LEU A 442 -43.35 -46.16 4.46
C LEU A 442 -43.15 -47.27 5.50
N GLU A 443 -42.41 -47.01 6.58
CA GLU A 443 -42.20 -47.96 7.70
C GLU A 443 -43.53 -48.46 8.27
N ALA A 444 -44.51 -47.56 8.47
CA ALA A 444 -45.85 -47.93 8.93
C ALA A 444 -46.58 -48.87 7.95
N ARG A 445 -46.37 -48.71 6.64
CA ARG A 445 -46.94 -49.60 5.60
C ARG A 445 -46.21 -50.93 5.53
N GLU A 446 -44.89 -50.95 5.67
CA GLU A 446 -44.10 -52.18 5.71
C GLU A 446 -44.44 -53.02 6.96
N ALA A 447 -44.65 -52.39 8.11
CA ALA A 447 -45.14 -53.06 9.32
C ALA A 447 -46.56 -53.64 9.14
N GLN A 448 -47.46 -52.93 8.46
CA GLN A 448 -48.80 -53.43 8.11
C GLN A 448 -48.72 -54.64 7.15
N LEU A 449 -47.90 -54.56 6.10
CA LEU A 449 -47.69 -55.66 5.15
C LEU A 449 -47.06 -56.89 5.81
N ALA A 450 -46.05 -56.71 6.66
CA ALA A 450 -45.44 -57.79 7.43
C ALA A 450 -46.45 -58.46 8.38
N THR A 451 -47.33 -57.67 9.01
CA THR A 451 -48.41 -58.18 9.87
C THR A 451 -49.43 -59.00 9.06
N ALA A 452 -49.87 -58.48 7.91
CA ALA A 452 -50.82 -59.17 7.03
C ALA A 452 -50.23 -60.46 6.44
N LEU A 453 -48.96 -60.45 6.04
CA LEU A 453 -48.24 -61.64 5.56
C LEU A 453 -48.09 -62.70 6.67
N GLY A 454 -47.76 -62.28 7.89
CA GLY A 454 -47.71 -63.15 9.07
C GLY A 454 -49.07 -63.72 9.49
N GLN A 455 -50.18 -63.05 9.16
CA GLN A 455 -51.54 -63.60 9.31
C GLN A 455 -51.87 -64.60 8.20
N ALA A 456 -51.50 -64.32 6.95
CA ALA A 456 -51.69 -65.23 5.82
C ALA A 456 -50.92 -66.55 6.01
N LEU A 457 -49.65 -66.49 6.42
CA LEU A 457 -48.85 -67.69 6.71
C LEU A 457 -49.50 -68.58 7.77
N LYS A 458 -50.00 -68.01 8.86
CA LYS A 458 -50.71 -68.75 9.92
C LYS A 458 -52.04 -69.38 9.45
N ALA A 459 -52.72 -68.75 8.49
CA ALA A 459 -53.91 -69.32 7.89
C ALA A 459 -53.57 -70.52 6.99
N GLU A 460 -52.49 -70.43 6.20
CA GLU A 460 -52.01 -71.54 5.38
C GLU A 460 -51.46 -72.70 6.25
N GLU A 461 -50.73 -72.41 7.34
CA GLU A 461 -50.31 -73.41 8.34
C GLU A 461 -51.49 -74.17 8.96
N ALA A 462 -52.61 -73.48 9.22
CA ALA A 462 -53.84 -74.12 9.70
C ALA A 462 -54.56 -74.96 8.60
N MET A 463 -54.46 -74.55 7.33
CA MET A 463 -55.01 -75.31 6.19
C MET A 463 -54.15 -76.54 5.83
N GLU A 464 -52.84 -76.49 6.06
CA GLU A 464 -51.91 -77.60 5.79
C GLU A 464 -52.32 -78.90 6.52
N ALA A 465 -52.76 -78.78 7.77
CA ALA A 465 -53.24 -79.92 8.57
C ALA A 465 -54.43 -80.64 7.91
N CYS A 466 -55.31 -79.91 7.22
CA CYS A 466 -56.46 -80.47 6.49
C CYS A 466 -56.09 -81.09 5.13
N LEU A 467 -54.86 -80.87 4.64
CA LEU A 467 -54.40 -81.29 3.31
C LEU A 467 -53.16 -82.19 3.36
N THR A 468 -52.75 -82.61 4.55
CA THR A 468 -51.61 -83.50 4.79
C THR A 468 -52.06 -84.96 4.80
N CYS A 469 -51.37 -85.82 4.05
CA CYS A 469 -51.54 -87.26 4.10
C CYS A 469 -50.92 -87.83 5.38
N MET A 470 -51.72 -88.40 6.27
CA MET A 470 -51.26 -88.91 7.57
C MET A 470 -50.25 -90.07 7.49
N ALA A 471 -50.08 -90.72 6.33
CA ALA A 471 -49.09 -91.78 6.12
C ALA A 471 -47.68 -91.25 5.83
N CYS A 472 -47.57 -90.20 5.02
CA CYS A 472 -46.29 -89.67 4.55
C CYS A 472 -45.98 -88.25 5.03
N LEU A 473 -46.88 -87.62 5.79
CA LEU A 473 -46.76 -86.28 6.37
C LEU A 473 -46.40 -85.18 5.35
N ASN A 474 -46.87 -85.37 4.12
CA ASN A 474 -46.74 -84.43 3.00
C ASN A 474 -48.13 -84.04 2.49
N ILE A 475 -48.22 -82.93 1.75
CA ILE A 475 -49.45 -82.52 1.05
C ILE A 475 -49.96 -83.64 0.14
N LEU A 476 -51.28 -83.85 0.14
CA LEU A 476 -51.97 -84.91 -0.60
C LEU A 476 -51.67 -84.86 -2.10
N ARG A 477 -50.92 -85.86 -2.58
CA ARG A 477 -50.68 -86.13 -4.01
C ARG A 477 -51.66 -87.19 -4.49
N GLU A 478 -52.47 -86.84 -5.49
CA GLU A 478 -53.57 -87.69 -5.98
C GLU A 478 -54.51 -88.14 -4.84
N PRO A 479 -55.15 -87.19 -4.11
CA PRO A 479 -56.00 -87.49 -2.98
C PRO A 479 -57.13 -88.47 -3.33
N THR A 480 -57.15 -89.55 -2.57
CA THR A 480 -58.12 -90.63 -2.68
C THR A 480 -58.78 -90.84 -1.32
N SER A 481 -60.11 -90.73 -1.27
CA SER A 481 -60.91 -90.82 -0.05
C SER A 481 -61.50 -92.22 0.11
N CYS A 482 -61.41 -92.79 1.31
CA CYS A 482 -61.92 -94.13 1.61
C CYS A 482 -63.42 -94.08 1.93
N VAL A 483 -64.28 -94.80 1.20
CA VAL A 483 -65.73 -94.86 1.47
C VAL A 483 -66.03 -96.07 2.35
N PRO A 484 -66.74 -95.94 3.50
CA PRO A 484 -67.56 -94.79 3.92
C PRO A 484 -66.90 -93.82 4.91
N CYS A 485 -65.67 -94.05 5.36
CA CYS A 485 -65.08 -93.33 6.49
C CYS A 485 -64.59 -91.89 6.18
N GLY A 486 -64.38 -91.53 4.92
CA GLY A 486 -64.01 -90.18 4.48
C GLY A 486 -62.52 -89.83 4.59
N HIS A 487 -61.73 -90.57 5.38
CA HIS A 487 -60.29 -90.36 5.50
C HIS A 487 -59.61 -90.38 4.12
N SER A 488 -58.72 -89.41 3.88
CA SER A 488 -58.16 -89.11 2.56
C SER A 488 -56.64 -89.21 2.58
N TRP A 489 -56.10 -89.91 1.59
CA TRP A 489 -54.69 -90.30 1.52
C TRP A 489 -54.14 -90.06 0.12
N CYS A 490 -52.82 -89.98 -0.05
CA CYS A 490 -52.21 -90.05 -1.37
C CYS A 490 -52.53 -91.41 -2.02
N ALA A 491 -52.80 -91.45 -3.32
CA ALA A 491 -53.10 -92.69 -4.04
C ALA A 491 -52.03 -93.78 -3.80
N GLN A 492 -50.75 -93.41 -3.88
CA GLN A 492 -49.62 -94.30 -3.57
C GLN A 492 -49.68 -94.82 -2.13
N CYS A 493 -49.84 -93.96 -1.13
CA CYS A 493 -49.84 -94.37 0.29
C CYS A 493 -51.02 -95.29 0.64
N LEU A 494 -52.16 -95.13 -0.04
CA LEU A 494 -53.31 -96.03 0.11
C LEU A 494 -53.06 -97.38 -0.60
N ALA A 495 -52.36 -97.39 -1.73
CA ALA A 495 -51.93 -98.60 -2.41
C ALA A 495 -50.87 -99.37 -1.59
N ASP A 496 -49.91 -98.67 -0.98
CA ASP A 496 -48.90 -99.23 -0.06
C ASP A 496 -49.57 -99.88 1.17
N ALA A 497 -50.70 -99.31 1.63
CA ALA A 497 -51.56 -99.88 2.67
C ALA A 497 -52.54 -100.98 2.17
N GLY A 498 -52.35 -101.49 0.95
CA GLY A 498 -53.16 -102.56 0.38
C GLY A 498 -54.61 -102.18 0.06
N GLY A 499 -54.90 -100.89 -0.11
CA GLY A 499 -56.25 -100.37 -0.35
C GLY A 499 -57.14 -100.30 0.90
N ALA A 500 -56.61 -100.61 2.09
CA ALA A 500 -57.31 -100.45 3.36
C ALA A 500 -56.98 -99.10 4.01
N CYS A 501 -57.98 -98.44 4.61
CA CYS A 501 -57.77 -97.17 5.31
C CYS A 501 -56.93 -97.38 6.60
N PRO A 502 -55.71 -96.80 6.70
CA PRO A 502 -54.83 -97.05 7.85
C PRO A 502 -55.44 -96.68 9.21
N GLU A 503 -56.05 -95.49 9.31
CA GLU A 503 -56.70 -95.02 10.55
C GLU A 503 -57.77 -96.00 11.04
N CYS A 504 -58.72 -96.39 10.18
CA CYS A 504 -59.76 -97.36 10.52
C CYS A 504 -59.21 -98.75 10.88
N HIS A 505 -58.11 -99.18 10.25
CA HIS A 505 -57.49 -100.47 10.56
C HIS A 505 -56.77 -100.45 11.91
N SER A 506 -56.15 -99.32 12.27
CA SER A 506 -55.44 -99.14 13.55
C SER A 506 -56.36 -98.94 14.76
N ALA A 507 -57.64 -98.61 14.55
CA ALA A 507 -58.61 -98.23 15.58
C ALA A 507 -59.09 -99.38 16.51
N GLY A 508 -58.44 -100.55 16.50
CA GLY A 508 -58.54 -101.53 17.58
C GLY A 508 -59.84 -102.36 17.64
N SER A 509 -60.55 -102.55 16.53
CA SER A 509 -61.63 -103.56 16.46
C SER A 509 -61.04 -104.97 16.53
N GLY A 510 -60.76 -105.45 17.74
CA GLY A 510 -60.02 -106.68 18.07
C GLY A 510 -60.70 -108.02 17.73
N ALA A 511 -61.61 -108.04 16.76
CA ALA A 511 -62.11 -109.23 16.11
C ALA A 511 -61.52 -109.33 14.69
N ALA A 512 -61.22 -110.54 14.23
CA ALA A 512 -60.65 -110.79 12.90
C ALA A 512 -61.70 -110.62 11.78
N ALA A 513 -62.25 -109.42 11.64
CA ALA A 513 -63.00 -109.03 10.46
C ALA A 513 -62.07 -109.11 9.24
N PRO A 514 -62.54 -109.62 8.09
CA PRO A 514 -61.73 -109.65 6.89
C PRO A 514 -61.32 -108.23 6.48
N LEU A 515 -60.14 -108.10 5.85
CA LEU A 515 -59.67 -106.88 5.21
C LEU A 515 -60.66 -106.47 4.12
N THR A 516 -61.66 -105.70 4.53
CA THR A 516 -62.70 -105.17 3.64
C THR A 516 -62.04 -104.04 2.86
N ILE A 517 -61.57 -104.36 1.65
CA ILE A 517 -61.01 -103.35 0.73
C ILE A 517 -62.12 -102.34 0.48
N TYR A 518 -61.97 -101.15 1.08
CA TYR A 518 -62.97 -100.10 0.97
C TYR A 518 -62.90 -99.49 -0.43
N PRO A 519 -64.03 -99.27 -1.11
CA PRO A 519 -64.02 -98.59 -2.40
C PRO A 519 -63.45 -97.18 -2.21
N SER A 520 -62.28 -96.95 -2.79
CA SER A 520 -61.53 -95.71 -2.69
C SER A 520 -61.87 -94.80 -3.86
N VAL A 521 -62.31 -93.57 -3.61
CA VAL A 521 -62.72 -92.63 -4.65
C VAL A 521 -61.69 -91.50 -4.75
N THR A 522 -61.09 -91.34 -5.93
CA THR A 522 -60.26 -90.16 -6.26
C THR A 522 -61.14 -88.91 -6.27
N VAL A 523 -60.74 -87.84 -5.59
CA VAL A 523 -61.55 -86.60 -5.47
C VAL A 523 -60.86 -85.44 -6.21
N PRO A 524 -61.23 -85.12 -7.47
CA PRO A 524 -60.50 -84.15 -8.29
C PRO A 524 -60.49 -82.73 -7.72
N SER A 525 -61.56 -82.33 -7.02
CA SER A 525 -61.62 -81.04 -6.33
C SER A 525 -60.60 -80.94 -5.19
N LEU A 526 -60.38 -82.02 -4.44
CA LEU A 526 -59.37 -82.08 -3.38
C LEU A 526 -57.95 -82.08 -3.98
N ALA A 527 -57.75 -82.69 -5.15
CA ALA A 527 -56.47 -82.65 -5.88
C ALA A 527 -56.15 -81.23 -6.36
N SER A 528 -57.12 -80.51 -6.93
CA SER A 528 -56.98 -79.11 -7.32
C SER A 528 -56.74 -78.20 -6.10
N LEU A 529 -57.42 -78.46 -4.97
CA LEU A 529 -57.22 -77.70 -3.74
C LEU A 529 -55.81 -77.90 -3.16
N ALA A 530 -55.31 -79.15 -3.11
CA ALA A 530 -53.96 -79.47 -2.64
C ALA A 530 -52.86 -78.86 -3.53
N ALA A 531 -53.04 -78.88 -4.86
CA ALA A 531 -52.11 -78.24 -5.79
C ALA A 531 -52.12 -76.70 -5.69
N ASN A 532 -53.30 -76.09 -5.49
CA ASN A 532 -53.42 -74.66 -5.23
C ASN A 532 -52.78 -74.25 -3.91
N PHE A 533 -52.97 -75.05 -2.85
CA PHE A 533 -52.32 -74.86 -1.56
C PHE A 533 -50.79 -74.91 -1.68
N GLU A 534 -50.25 -75.92 -2.36
CA GLU A 534 -48.78 -76.03 -2.54
C GLU A 534 -48.22 -74.82 -3.33
N PHE A 535 -48.95 -74.30 -4.33
CA PHE A 535 -48.57 -73.06 -5.02
C PHE A 535 -48.63 -71.82 -4.09
N GLN A 536 -49.68 -71.70 -3.27
CA GLN A 536 -49.87 -70.59 -2.33
C GLN A 536 -48.79 -70.57 -1.26
N LYS A 537 -48.54 -71.70 -0.60
CA LYS A 537 -47.47 -71.87 0.39
C LYS A 537 -46.09 -71.50 -0.16
N ARG A 538 -45.74 -71.97 -1.38
CA ARG A 538 -44.48 -71.58 -2.05
C ARG A 538 -44.40 -70.08 -2.36
N SER A 539 -45.51 -69.47 -2.81
CA SER A 539 -45.56 -68.05 -3.14
C SER A 539 -45.41 -67.16 -1.89
N LEU A 540 -46.09 -67.52 -0.79
CA LEU A 540 -46.03 -66.78 0.47
C LEU A 540 -44.68 -66.94 1.18
N ALA A 541 -44.04 -68.12 1.08
CA ALA A 541 -42.67 -68.31 1.55
C ALA A 541 -41.67 -67.40 0.82
N SER A 542 -41.78 -67.29 -0.51
CA SER A 542 -40.95 -66.39 -1.33
C SER A 542 -41.15 -64.91 -0.94
N LEU A 543 -42.40 -64.48 -0.78
CA LEU A 543 -42.73 -63.12 -0.30
C LEU A 543 -42.19 -62.84 1.11
N ALA A 544 -42.21 -63.84 2.01
CA ALA A 544 -41.67 -63.71 3.36
C ALA A 544 -40.13 -63.61 3.37
N GLU A 545 -39.45 -64.37 2.52
CA GLU A 545 -37.99 -64.26 2.36
C GLU A 545 -37.59 -62.91 1.73
N ALA A 546 -38.33 -62.43 0.74
CA ALA A 546 -38.14 -61.11 0.15
C ALA A 546 -38.34 -59.99 1.19
N ALA A 547 -39.41 -60.03 1.98
CA ALA A 547 -39.65 -59.06 3.05
C ALA A 547 -38.54 -59.10 4.12
N ALA A 548 -38.11 -60.30 4.53
CA ALA A 548 -37.01 -60.47 5.48
C ALA A 548 -35.65 -60.01 4.93
N SER A 549 -35.39 -60.17 3.63
CA SER A 549 -34.16 -59.68 2.99
C SER A 549 -34.13 -58.14 2.96
N LYS A 550 -35.27 -57.51 2.62
CA LYS A 550 -35.41 -56.05 2.63
C LYS A 550 -35.25 -55.47 4.04
N ALA A 551 -35.86 -56.07 5.06
CA ALA A 551 -35.72 -55.65 6.45
C ALA A 551 -34.25 -55.72 6.94
N ARG A 552 -33.50 -56.77 6.55
CA ARG A 552 -32.05 -56.86 6.81
C ARG A 552 -31.25 -55.77 6.06
N GLY A 553 -31.68 -55.38 4.87
CA GLY A 553 -31.11 -54.26 4.11
C GLY A 553 -31.30 -52.93 4.83
N SER A 554 -32.53 -52.59 5.22
CA SER A 554 -32.85 -51.36 5.97
C SER A 554 -32.11 -51.29 7.31
N ALA A 555 -32.06 -52.39 8.06
CA ALA A 555 -31.31 -52.46 9.32
C ALA A 555 -29.79 -52.23 9.15
N ARG A 556 -29.22 -52.56 7.97
CA ARG A 556 -27.81 -52.32 7.62
C ARG A 556 -27.54 -50.91 7.05
N LEU A 557 -28.58 -50.15 6.72
CA LEU A 557 -28.49 -48.73 6.34
C LEU A 557 -28.70 -47.79 7.54
N ALA A 558 -29.25 -48.31 8.64
CA ALA A 558 -29.50 -47.58 9.88
C ALA A 558 -28.43 -47.80 10.98
N ALA A 559 -27.36 -48.55 10.67
CA ALA A 559 -26.29 -48.95 11.58
C ALA A 559 -24.90 -48.77 10.95
#